data_AF-E3T6P8-F1
#
_entry.id   AF-E3T6P8-F1
#
_cell.length_a   1.000
_cell.length_b   1.000
_cell.length_c   1.000
_cell.angle_alpha   90.00
_cell.angle_beta   90.00
_cell.angle_gamma   90.00
#
_symmetry.space_group_name_H-M   'P 1'
#
loop_
_entity.id
_entity.type
_entity.pdbx_description
1 polymer ?
#
loop_
_entity_poly.entity_id
_entity_poly.type
_entity_poly.pdbx_seq_one_letter_code
_entity_poly.pdbx_strand_id
1 'polypeptide(L)'
;MEDFVDPLRTLIAVGLAMLLVMLRLDAERFGTAEYYEATRDGEKPRIRRRLSWYALGFGIGIAILIIHPKPQTDFFLGSGDRLGAVFGGLAYGALGIGQAVAFATIRYHRIRFPDTLSYPGALLNTTATAFIDEVTFRGAIFGLLLSIGVDATLANIIQTLLYALTTRLGAPGRDRYLLVLTIGMGLIGGWLTAATGGIAAAFLGHAITRFAVFLCTGHTGQTKPRGREIEEIEKRRRPPEGWRVIGSREAASRDR
;
A
#
# COMPACT_ATOMS: atom_id res chain seq x y z
N MET A 1 -22.62 -21.06 -28.80
CA MET A 1 -21.30 -21.51 -28.28
C MET A 1 -20.63 -20.36 -27.53
N GLU A 2 -20.62 -19.14 -28.08
CA GLU A 2 -20.25 -17.92 -27.35
C GLU A 2 -21.06 -17.72 -26.05
N ASP A 3 -22.37 -18.01 -26.06
CA ASP A 3 -23.25 -17.93 -24.88
C ASP A 3 -22.79 -18.76 -23.66
N PHE A 4 -21.95 -19.78 -23.87
CA PHE A 4 -21.37 -20.59 -22.78
C PHE A 4 -19.92 -20.24 -22.47
N VAL A 5 -19.15 -19.83 -23.50
CA VAL A 5 -17.73 -19.50 -23.36
C VAL A 5 -17.55 -18.22 -22.55
N ASP A 6 -18.38 -17.19 -22.77
CA ASP A 6 -18.24 -15.92 -22.06
C ASP A 6 -18.53 -16.02 -20.56
N PRO A 7 -19.62 -16.67 -20.10
CA PRO A 7 -19.82 -16.93 -18.67
C PRO A 7 -18.69 -17.71 -18.02
N LEU A 8 -18.13 -18.72 -18.71
CA LEU A 8 -17.00 -19.48 -18.21
C LEU A 8 -15.74 -18.61 -18.05
N ARG A 9 -15.44 -17.77 -19.06
CA ARG A 9 -14.31 -16.83 -19.02
C ARG A 9 -14.47 -15.81 -17.90
N THR A 10 -15.67 -15.31 -17.68
CA THR A 10 -15.99 -14.43 -16.55
C THR A 10 -15.78 -15.13 -15.21
N LEU A 11 -16.26 -16.38 -15.07
CA LEU A 11 -16.06 -17.17 -13.85
C LEU A 11 -14.58 -17.44 -13.56
N ILE A 12 -13.78 -17.74 -14.59
CA ILE A 12 -12.33 -17.88 -14.45
C ILE A 12 -11.71 -16.57 -13.97
N ALA A 13 -12.09 -15.44 -14.56
CA ALA A 13 -11.58 -14.12 -14.16
C ALA A 13 -11.96 -13.76 -12.71
N VAL A 14 -13.17 -14.12 -12.26
CA VAL A 14 -13.58 -14.02 -10.84
C VAL A 14 -12.65 -14.84 -9.96
N GLY A 15 -12.39 -16.10 -10.30
CA GLY A 15 -11.46 -16.96 -9.56
C GLY A 15 -10.06 -16.34 -9.47
N LEU A 16 -9.56 -15.79 -10.57
CA LEU A 16 -8.28 -15.08 -10.62
C LEU A 16 -8.28 -13.80 -9.76
N ALA A 17 -9.36 -13.03 -9.75
CA ALA A 17 -9.51 -11.86 -8.89
C ALA A 17 -9.46 -12.25 -7.40
N MET A 18 -10.12 -13.35 -7.03
CA MET A 18 -10.05 -13.88 -5.66
C MET A 18 -8.65 -14.37 -5.30
N LEU A 19 -7.91 -14.96 -6.25
CA LEU A 19 -6.50 -15.31 -6.05
C LEU A 19 -5.62 -14.07 -5.85
N LEU A 20 -5.88 -12.95 -6.52
CA LEU A 20 -5.18 -11.68 -6.26
C LEU A 20 -5.45 -11.16 -4.84
N VAL A 21 -6.70 -11.26 -4.37
CA VAL A 21 -7.06 -10.91 -2.98
C VAL A 21 -6.32 -11.80 -1.97
N MET A 22 -6.25 -13.11 -2.24
CA MET A 22 -5.46 -14.05 -1.41
C MET A 22 -3.97 -13.75 -1.46
N LEU A 23 -3.43 -13.45 -2.64
CA LEU A 23 -2.03 -13.07 -2.83
C LEU A 23 -1.72 -11.79 -2.02
N ARG A 24 -2.66 -10.85 -1.93
CA ARG A 24 -2.53 -9.68 -1.08
C ARG A 24 -2.52 -10.04 0.41
N LEU A 25 -3.42 -10.90 0.87
CA LEU A 25 -3.46 -11.37 2.26
C LEU A 25 -2.15 -12.01 2.71
N ASP A 26 -1.45 -12.69 1.80
CA ASP A 26 -0.16 -13.33 2.06
C ASP A 26 1.06 -12.44 1.77
N ALA A 27 0.87 -11.19 1.33
CA ALA A 27 1.96 -10.29 0.94
C ALA A 27 3.04 -10.12 2.03
N GLU A 28 2.69 -10.25 3.31
CA GLU A 28 3.65 -10.22 4.42
C GLU A 28 4.66 -11.37 4.34
N ARG A 29 4.21 -12.58 4.00
CA ARG A 29 5.07 -13.77 3.86
C ARG A 29 6.06 -13.65 2.71
N PHE A 30 5.72 -12.84 1.72
CA PHE A 30 6.56 -12.57 0.54
C PHE A 30 7.45 -11.32 0.70
N GLY A 31 7.29 -10.54 1.78
CA GLY A 31 8.04 -9.30 1.99
C GLY A 31 7.62 -8.17 1.02
N THR A 32 6.38 -8.20 0.57
CA THR A 32 5.74 -7.21 -0.31
C THR A 32 4.60 -6.46 0.38
N ALA A 33 4.25 -6.85 1.60
CA ALA A 33 3.26 -6.13 2.40
C ALA A 33 3.58 -4.64 2.47
N GLU A 34 2.51 -3.86 2.62
CA GLU A 34 2.59 -2.42 2.84
C GLU A 34 3.61 -2.07 3.90
N TYR A 35 4.63 -1.33 3.46
CA TYR A 35 5.70 -0.82 4.29
C TYR A 35 6.40 -1.97 5.05
N TYR A 36 7.01 -2.92 4.33
CA TYR A 36 7.80 -4.02 4.89
C TYR A 36 9.10 -4.20 4.07
N GLU A 37 10.22 -3.65 4.52
CA GLU A 37 11.57 -4.10 4.10
C GLU A 37 12.29 -4.93 5.17
N ALA A 38 11.78 -4.95 6.39
CA ALA A 38 12.16 -5.88 7.44
C ALA A 38 10.90 -6.57 7.94
N THR A 39 10.94 -7.90 8.15
CA THR A 39 9.84 -8.62 8.80
C THR A 39 9.57 -8.04 10.19
N ARG A 40 8.44 -8.41 10.82
CA ARG A 40 8.13 -8.11 12.23
C ARG A 40 9.30 -8.38 13.18
N ASP A 41 10.18 -9.31 12.80
CA ASP A 41 11.35 -9.79 13.54
C ASP A 41 12.69 -9.22 13.04
N GLY A 42 12.69 -8.30 12.08
CA GLY A 42 13.90 -7.61 11.59
C GLY A 42 14.65 -8.32 10.47
N GLU A 43 14.15 -9.45 9.95
CA GLU A 43 14.81 -10.16 8.85
C GLU A 43 14.52 -9.52 7.50
N LYS A 44 15.55 -9.39 6.65
CA LYS A 44 15.38 -8.94 5.27
C LYS A 44 14.67 -10.03 4.46
N PRO A 45 13.56 -9.73 3.78
CA PRO A 45 12.86 -10.71 2.97
C PRO A 45 13.74 -11.19 1.81
N ARG A 46 13.70 -12.51 1.54
CA ARG A 46 14.46 -13.11 0.44
C ARG A 46 13.95 -12.57 -0.90
N ILE A 47 14.84 -11.98 -1.69
CA ILE A 47 14.54 -11.40 -3.03
C ILE A 47 13.72 -12.36 -3.90
N ARG A 48 14.03 -13.66 -3.89
CA ARG A 48 13.27 -14.67 -4.64
C ARG A 48 11.79 -14.69 -4.29
N ARG A 49 11.43 -14.61 -3.00
CA ARG A 49 10.03 -14.58 -2.57
C ARG A 49 9.33 -13.31 -3.07
N ARG A 50 10.00 -12.16 -2.96
CA ARG A 50 9.47 -10.88 -3.44
C ARG A 50 9.19 -10.91 -4.95
N LEU A 51 10.14 -11.43 -5.72
CA LEU A 51 9.99 -11.60 -7.16
C LEU A 51 8.87 -12.58 -7.52
N SER A 52 8.71 -13.68 -6.79
CA SER A 52 7.59 -14.61 -7.00
C SER A 52 6.23 -13.94 -6.77
N TRP A 53 6.11 -13.08 -5.76
CA TRP A 53 4.86 -12.35 -5.52
C TRP A 53 4.53 -11.39 -6.67
N TYR A 54 5.51 -10.63 -7.17
CA TYR A 54 5.29 -9.77 -8.34
C TYR A 54 4.96 -10.60 -9.58
N ALA A 55 5.71 -11.67 -9.84
CA ALA A 55 5.45 -12.53 -10.99
C ALA A 55 4.02 -13.12 -10.97
N LEU A 56 3.55 -13.54 -9.79
CA LEU A 56 2.16 -14.00 -9.62
C LEU A 56 1.16 -12.85 -9.80
N GLY A 57 1.38 -11.70 -9.17
CA GLY A 57 0.45 -10.57 -9.27
C GLY A 57 0.30 -10.04 -10.69
N PHE A 58 1.42 -9.77 -11.37
CA PHE A 58 1.41 -9.37 -12.78
C PHE A 58 0.89 -10.48 -13.68
N GLY A 59 1.32 -11.73 -13.47
CA GLY A 59 0.87 -12.88 -14.26
C GLY A 59 -0.63 -13.10 -14.19
N ILE A 60 -1.22 -13.01 -13.00
CA ILE A 60 -2.68 -13.12 -12.82
C ILE A 60 -3.40 -11.91 -13.44
N GLY A 61 -2.90 -10.69 -13.26
CA GLY A 61 -3.46 -9.50 -13.91
C GLY A 61 -3.48 -9.61 -15.44
N ILE A 62 -2.39 -10.09 -16.04
CA ILE A 62 -2.29 -10.37 -17.48
C ILE A 62 -3.26 -11.49 -17.89
N ALA A 63 -3.38 -12.55 -17.09
CA ALA A 63 -4.32 -13.62 -17.36
C ALA A 63 -5.77 -13.11 -17.38
N ILE A 64 -6.16 -12.21 -16.46
CA ILE A 64 -7.48 -11.56 -16.48
C ILE A 64 -7.67 -10.73 -17.76
N LEU A 65 -6.65 -9.98 -18.18
CA LEU A 65 -6.71 -9.18 -19.42
C LEU A 65 -6.90 -10.03 -20.68
N ILE A 66 -6.36 -11.25 -20.71
CA ILE A 66 -6.47 -12.15 -21.86
C ILE A 66 -7.78 -12.96 -21.81
N ILE A 67 -8.14 -13.44 -20.62
CA ILE A 67 -9.24 -14.38 -20.44
C ILE A 67 -10.58 -13.65 -20.40
N HIS A 68 -10.71 -12.52 -19.71
CA HIS A 68 -12.00 -11.85 -19.60
C HIS A 68 -12.46 -11.30 -20.97
N PRO A 69 -13.75 -11.37 -21.34
CA PRO A 69 -14.22 -10.88 -22.64
C PRO A 69 -14.03 -9.37 -22.82
N LYS A 70 -14.24 -8.58 -21.75
CA LYS A 70 -14.17 -7.12 -21.79
C LYS A 70 -13.49 -6.51 -20.54
N PRO A 71 -12.21 -6.78 -20.29
CA PRO A 71 -11.55 -6.42 -19.03
C PRO A 71 -11.42 -4.91 -18.82
N GLN A 72 -11.35 -4.13 -19.88
CA GLN A 72 -11.21 -2.66 -19.80
C GLN A 72 -12.52 -2.00 -19.39
N THR A 73 -13.66 -2.49 -19.87
CA THR A 73 -14.98 -1.90 -19.55
C THR A 73 -15.54 -2.46 -18.26
N ASP A 74 -15.39 -3.76 -18.03
CA ASP A 74 -16.09 -4.42 -16.94
C ASP A 74 -15.25 -4.38 -15.65
N PHE A 75 -13.92 -4.38 -15.77
CA PHE A 75 -12.98 -4.34 -14.64
C PHE A 75 -12.08 -3.11 -14.63
N PHE A 76 -12.37 -2.07 -15.43
CA PHE A 76 -11.60 -0.81 -15.45
C PHE A 76 -10.09 -1.02 -15.68
N LEU A 77 -9.67 -2.15 -16.27
CA LEU A 77 -8.26 -2.52 -16.47
C LEU A 77 -7.66 -1.78 -17.68
N GLY A 78 -7.71 -0.46 -17.62
CA GLY A 78 -7.20 0.45 -18.63
C GLY A 78 -6.90 1.82 -18.03
N SER A 79 -6.51 2.76 -18.89
CA SER A 79 -6.21 4.12 -18.47
C SER A 79 -7.44 4.97 -18.18
N GLY A 80 -8.60 4.59 -18.72
CA GLY A 80 -9.76 5.48 -18.76
C GLY A 80 -9.49 6.72 -19.62
N ASP A 81 -10.17 7.83 -19.30
CA ASP A 81 -9.83 9.16 -19.78
C ASP A 81 -8.39 9.52 -19.40
N ARG A 82 -7.52 9.61 -20.40
CA ARG A 82 -6.08 9.80 -20.19
C ARG A 82 -5.75 11.14 -19.55
N LEU A 83 -6.44 12.22 -19.93
CA LEU A 83 -6.18 13.54 -19.36
C LEU A 83 -6.67 13.59 -17.92
N GLY A 84 -7.89 13.16 -17.66
CA GLY A 84 -8.44 13.00 -16.32
C GLY A 84 -7.58 12.09 -15.44
N ALA A 85 -7.03 11.01 -15.99
CA ALA A 85 -6.18 10.09 -15.25
C ALA A 85 -4.84 10.71 -14.84
N VAL A 86 -4.19 11.47 -15.73
CA VAL A 86 -2.94 12.17 -15.40
C VAL A 86 -3.19 13.27 -14.38
N PHE A 87 -4.14 14.18 -14.63
CA PHE A 87 -4.41 15.28 -13.72
C PHE A 87 -4.96 14.80 -12.37
N GLY A 88 -5.93 13.88 -12.40
CA GLY A 88 -6.51 13.28 -11.21
C GLY A 88 -5.48 12.48 -10.41
N GLY A 89 -4.64 11.69 -11.08
CA GLY A 89 -3.58 10.93 -10.43
C GLY A 89 -2.49 11.81 -9.82
N LEU A 90 -2.08 12.89 -10.49
CA LEU A 90 -1.13 13.86 -9.94
C LEU A 90 -1.73 14.65 -8.77
N ALA A 91 -2.98 15.09 -8.86
CA ALA A 91 -3.67 15.78 -7.77
C ALA A 91 -3.82 14.86 -6.55
N TYR A 92 -4.21 13.61 -6.76
CA TYR A 92 -4.28 12.58 -5.72
C TYR A 92 -2.91 12.30 -5.10
N GLY A 93 -1.87 12.20 -5.93
CA GLY A 93 -0.49 12.09 -5.47
C GLY A 93 -0.03 13.30 -4.65
N ALA A 94 -0.39 14.53 -5.05
CA ALA A 94 -0.08 15.75 -4.31
C ALA A 94 -0.77 15.78 -2.94
N LEU A 95 -2.03 15.34 -2.86
CA LEU A 95 -2.72 15.13 -1.58
C LEU A 95 -1.97 14.12 -0.70
N GLY A 96 -1.52 13.02 -1.28
CA GLY A 96 -0.70 12.02 -0.59
C GLY A 96 0.64 12.56 -0.09
N ILE A 97 1.34 13.36 -0.89
CA ILE A 97 2.58 14.03 -0.49
C ILE A 97 2.31 14.98 0.69
N GLY A 98 1.31 15.85 0.57
CA GLY A 98 0.92 16.79 1.62
C GLY A 98 0.59 16.07 2.93
N GLN A 99 -0.18 14.98 2.84
CA GLN A 99 -0.50 14.12 3.98
C GLN A 99 0.76 13.48 4.60
N ALA A 100 1.69 12.96 3.79
CA ALA A 100 2.91 12.33 4.29
C ALA A 100 3.82 13.34 5.00
N VAL A 101 3.96 14.54 4.43
CA VAL A 101 4.72 15.65 5.03
C VAL A 101 4.06 16.12 6.33
N ALA A 102 2.74 16.31 6.33
CA ALA A 102 2.01 16.70 7.52
C ALA A 102 2.16 15.67 8.64
N PHE A 103 2.00 14.38 8.31
CA PHE A 103 2.20 13.30 9.27
C PHE A 103 3.61 13.32 9.87
N ALA A 104 4.65 13.37 9.03
CA ALA A 104 6.03 13.37 9.51
C ALA A 104 6.33 14.59 10.39
N THR A 105 5.82 15.76 10.00
CA THR A 105 6.00 17.02 10.75
C THR A 105 5.31 16.96 12.11
N ILE A 106 4.05 16.49 12.17
CA ILE A 106 3.30 16.40 13.43
C ILE A 106 3.85 15.30 14.33
N ARG A 107 4.20 14.14 13.74
CA ARG A 107 4.59 12.94 14.49
C ARG A 107 6.04 12.96 14.96
N TYR A 108 6.95 13.43 14.12
CA TYR A 108 8.40 13.37 14.33
C TYR A 108 9.04 14.76 14.48
N HIS A 109 8.30 15.85 14.30
CA HIS A 109 8.80 17.24 14.29
C HIS A 109 9.88 17.52 13.22
N ARG A 110 10.05 16.59 12.27
CA ARG A 110 10.96 16.69 11.12
C ARG A 110 10.62 15.63 10.08
N ILE A 111 11.03 15.88 8.85
CA ILE A 111 11.10 14.83 7.83
C ILE A 111 12.29 13.92 8.15
N ARG A 112 12.07 12.62 8.10
CA ARG A 112 13.10 11.59 8.32
C ARG A 112 13.43 10.96 6.98
N PHE A 113 14.44 11.47 6.28
CA PHE A 113 14.82 10.84 5.01
C PHE A 113 15.48 9.48 5.23
N PRO A 114 15.13 8.45 4.45
CA PRO A 114 15.82 7.16 4.48
C PRO A 114 17.19 7.24 3.80
N ASP A 115 18.00 6.20 3.97
CA ASP A 115 19.28 6.07 3.27
C ASP A 115 19.07 6.06 1.75
N THR A 116 19.87 6.84 1.01
CA THR A 116 19.74 7.03 -0.44
C THR A 116 19.82 5.73 -1.23
N LEU A 117 20.60 4.75 -0.76
CA LEU A 117 20.74 3.44 -1.39
C LEU A 117 19.43 2.63 -1.39
N SER A 118 18.48 2.95 -0.51
CA SER A 118 17.18 2.28 -0.45
C SER A 118 16.16 2.81 -1.48
N TYR A 119 16.42 3.96 -2.12
CA TYR A 119 15.43 4.64 -2.96
C TYR A 119 15.03 3.83 -4.20
N PRO A 120 15.96 3.22 -4.97
CA PRO A 120 15.58 2.46 -6.16
C PRO A 120 14.71 1.24 -5.81
N GLY A 121 15.07 0.52 -4.75
CA GLY A 121 14.31 -0.64 -4.27
C GLY A 121 12.92 -0.27 -3.77
N ALA A 122 12.83 0.84 -3.02
CA ALA A 122 11.56 1.36 -2.51
C ALA A 122 10.65 1.85 -3.64
N LEU A 123 11.20 2.56 -4.64
CA LEU A 123 10.44 3.04 -5.79
C LEU A 123 9.86 1.88 -6.60
N LEU A 124 10.67 0.86 -6.91
CA LEU A 124 10.21 -0.33 -7.64
C LEU A 124 9.14 -1.09 -6.84
N ASN A 125 9.35 -1.30 -5.54
CA ASN A 125 8.40 -2.00 -4.69
C ASN A 125 7.08 -1.26 -4.56
N THR A 126 7.12 0.05 -4.27
CA THR A 126 5.91 0.87 -4.12
C THR A 126 5.11 0.91 -5.40
N THR A 127 5.78 1.06 -6.55
CA THR A 127 5.13 1.07 -7.87
C THR A 127 4.52 -0.29 -8.19
N ALA A 128 5.28 -1.38 -8.10
CA ALA A 128 4.78 -2.72 -8.44
C ALA A 128 3.62 -3.15 -7.54
N THR A 129 3.74 -2.89 -6.24
CA THR A 129 2.69 -3.22 -5.28
C THR A 129 1.45 -2.35 -5.48
N ALA A 130 1.61 -1.04 -5.72
CA ALA A 130 0.47 -0.18 -6.04
C ALA A 130 -0.24 -0.64 -7.31
N PHE A 131 0.49 -1.05 -8.35
CA PHE A 131 -0.12 -1.57 -9.57
C PHE A 131 -0.97 -2.82 -9.31
N ILE A 132 -0.40 -3.81 -8.61
CA ILE A 132 -1.12 -5.05 -8.29
C ILE A 132 -2.33 -4.75 -7.39
N ASP A 133 -2.18 -3.85 -6.41
CA ASP A 133 -3.27 -3.43 -5.54
C ASP A 133 -4.40 -2.75 -6.34
N GLU A 134 -4.08 -1.86 -7.27
CA GLU A 134 -5.10 -1.20 -8.09
C GLU A 134 -5.81 -2.15 -9.06
N VAL A 135 -5.06 -3.02 -9.75
CA VAL A 135 -5.63 -4.09 -10.58
C VAL A 135 -6.59 -4.96 -9.76
N THR A 136 -6.21 -5.30 -8.53
CA THR A 136 -7.01 -6.17 -7.67
C THR A 136 -8.28 -5.47 -7.18
N PHE A 137 -8.14 -4.32 -6.51
CA PHE A 137 -9.24 -3.74 -5.74
C PHE A 137 -10.05 -2.73 -6.56
N ARG A 138 -9.38 -1.84 -7.29
CA ARG A 138 -10.03 -0.77 -8.07
C ARG A 138 -10.40 -1.24 -9.47
N GLY A 139 -9.73 -2.28 -9.95
CA GLY A 139 -10.06 -2.96 -11.18
C GLY A 139 -11.05 -4.11 -10.95
N ALA A 140 -10.52 -5.28 -10.63
CA ALA A 140 -11.29 -6.53 -10.61
C ALA A 140 -12.41 -6.53 -9.57
N ILE A 141 -12.13 -6.29 -8.29
CA ILE A 141 -13.16 -6.34 -7.24
C ILE A 141 -14.21 -5.24 -7.42
N PHE A 142 -13.78 -4.00 -7.68
CA PHE A 142 -14.70 -2.89 -7.93
C PHE A 142 -15.60 -3.18 -9.14
N GLY A 143 -15.02 -3.59 -10.28
CA GLY A 143 -15.77 -3.94 -11.48
C GLY A 143 -16.73 -5.10 -11.29
N LEU A 144 -16.31 -6.15 -10.56
CA LEU A 144 -17.18 -7.26 -10.19
C LEU A 144 -18.39 -6.82 -9.39
N LEU A 145 -18.21 -5.94 -8.40
CA LEU A 145 -19.31 -5.39 -7.61
C LEU A 145 -20.30 -4.62 -8.49
N LEU A 146 -19.81 -3.79 -9.42
CA LEU A 146 -20.68 -3.09 -10.37
C LEU A 146 -21.42 -4.07 -11.29
N SER A 147 -20.75 -5.13 -11.76
CA SER A 147 -21.35 -6.12 -12.67
C SER A 147 -22.53 -6.87 -12.07
N ILE A 148 -22.56 -7.04 -10.75
CA ILE A 148 -23.68 -7.66 -10.02
C ILE A 148 -24.73 -6.64 -9.54
N GLY A 149 -24.62 -5.39 -9.98
CA GLY A 149 -25.60 -4.33 -9.73
C GLY A 149 -25.38 -3.53 -8.44
N VAL A 150 -24.22 -3.64 -7.78
CA VAL A 150 -23.88 -2.75 -6.66
C VAL A 150 -23.62 -1.34 -7.22
N ASP A 151 -24.17 -0.31 -6.58
CA ASP A 151 -23.91 1.06 -6.99
C ASP A 151 -22.44 1.45 -6.75
N ALA A 152 -21.95 2.45 -7.49
CA ALA A 152 -20.53 2.84 -7.46
C ALA A 152 -20.06 3.31 -6.08
N THR A 153 -20.92 3.91 -5.27
CA THR A 153 -20.54 4.40 -3.93
C THR A 153 -20.34 3.22 -3.00
N LEU A 154 -21.31 2.31 -2.95
CA LEU A 154 -21.23 1.12 -2.10
C LEU A 154 -20.11 0.18 -2.56
N ALA A 155 -19.92 -0.01 -3.87
CA ALA A 155 -18.82 -0.79 -4.41
C ALA A 155 -17.45 -0.22 -3.99
N ASN A 156 -17.31 1.11 -4.01
CA ASN A 156 -16.09 1.80 -3.57
C ASN A 156 -15.82 1.58 -2.07
N ILE A 157 -16.87 1.65 -1.24
CA ILE A 157 -16.78 1.37 0.20
C ILE A 157 -16.33 -0.08 0.41
N ILE A 158 -17.00 -1.05 -0.22
CA ILE A 158 -16.71 -2.49 -0.05
C ILE A 158 -15.28 -2.81 -0.47
N GLN A 159 -14.83 -2.39 -1.66
CA GLN A 159 -13.45 -2.67 -2.11
C GLN A 159 -12.41 -2.02 -1.20
N THR A 160 -12.69 -0.82 -0.67
CA THR A 160 -11.79 -0.12 0.25
C THR A 160 -11.68 -0.84 1.59
N LEU A 161 -12.81 -1.32 2.13
CA LEU A 161 -12.81 -2.12 3.35
C LEU A 161 -12.10 -3.45 3.15
N LEU A 162 -12.33 -4.12 2.01
CA LEU A 162 -11.62 -5.35 1.66
C LEU A 162 -10.12 -5.12 1.54
N TYR A 163 -9.70 -4.00 0.95
CA TYR A 163 -8.30 -3.59 0.90
C TYR A 163 -7.70 -3.38 2.30
N ALA A 164 -8.39 -2.64 3.17
CA ALA A 164 -7.96 -2.39 4.54
C ALA A 164 -7.87 -3.69 5.37
N LEU A 165 -8.79 -4.64 5.15
CA LEU A 165 -8.77 -5.95 5.81
C LEU A 165 -7.61 -6.81 5.29
N THR A 166 -7.41 -6.86 3.98
CA THR A 166 -6.38 -7.70 3.35
C THR A 166 -4.96 -7.22 3.64
N THR A 167 -4.79 -5.92 3.89
CA THR A 167 -3.54 -5.30 4.37
C THR A 167 -3.30 -5.48 5.88
N ARG A 168 -4.29 -5.99 6.62
CA ARG A 168 -4.23 -6.24 8.07
C ARG A 168 -3.81 -5.01 8.89
N LEU A 169 -4.10 -3.81 8.40
CA LEU A 169 -3.72 -2.55 9.08
C LEU A 169 -4.42 -2.36 10.43
N GLY A 170 -5.55 -3.03 10.66
CA GLY A 170 -6.26 -3.02 11.94
C GLY A 170 -5.71 -4.00 12.99
N ALA A 171 -4.70 -4.84 12.66
CA ALA A 171 -4.20 -5.85 13.59
C ALA A 171 -3.46 -5.23 14.81
N PRO A 172 -3.43 -5.93 15.98
CA PRO A 172 -2.74 -5.44 17.16
C PRO A 172 -1.27 -5.09 16.89
N GLY A 173 -0.84 -3.90 17.31
CA GLY A 173 0.52 -3.39 17.11
C GLY A 173 0.75 -2.59 15.82
N ARG A 174 -0.31 -2.36 15.02
CA ARG A 174 -0.29 -1.47 13.85
C ARG A 174 -0.73 -0.05 14.25
N ASP A 175 -0.23 0.96 13.52
CA ASP A 175 -0.64 2.36 13.74
C ASP A 175 -2.05 2.60 13.17
N ARG A 176 -2.97 3.06 14.02
CA ARG A 176 -4.36 3.38 13.63
C ARG A 176 -4.42 4.49 12.58
N TYR A 177 -3.42 5.38 12.56
CA TYR A 177 -3.33 6.42 11.55
C TYR A 177 -3.24 5.83 10.14
N LEU A 178 -2.41 4.79 9.95
CA LEU A 178 -2.26 4.14 8.65
C LEU A 178 -3.57 3.49 8.20
N LEU A 179 -4.36 2.93 9.11
CA LEU A 179 -5.69 2.40 8.78
C LEU A 179 -6.62 3.50 8.26
N VAL A 180 -6.72 4.63 8.97
CA VAL A 180 -7.56 5.76 8.57
C VAL A 180 -7.09 6.35 7.24
N LEU A 181 -5.78 6.50 7.07
CA LEU A 181 -5.18 6.96 5.84
C LEU A 181 -5.54 6.04 4.67
N THR A 182 -5.36 4.73 4.83
CA THR A 182 -5.66 3.74 3.80
C THR A 182 -7.14 3.73 3.42
N ILE A 183 -8.04 3.88 4.39
CA ILE A 183 -9.48 4.00 4.10
C ILE A 183 -9.77 5.30 3.34
N GLY A 184 -9.30 6.45 3.83
CA GLY A 184 -9.57 7.75 3.21
C GLY A 184 -9.01 7.83 1.77
N MET A 185 -7.74 7.47 1.61
CA MET A 185 -7.09 7.43 0.30
C MET A 185 -7.72 6.37 -0.60
N GLY A 186 -8.15 5.23 -0.06
CA GLY A 186 -8.79 4.17 -0.84
C GLY A 186 -10.14 4.56 -1.42
N LEU A 187 -10.93 5.34 -0.66
CA LEU A 187 -12.20 5.91 -1.13
C LEU A 187 -11.96 6.94 -2.24
N ILE A 188 -10.96 7.82 -2.09
CA ILE A 188 -10.59 8.80 -3.14
C ILE A 188 -10.15 8.06 -4.40
N GLY A 189 -9.31 7.03 -4.25
CA GLY A 189 -8.83 6.21 -5.37
C GLY A 189 -9.96 5.52 -6.13
N GLY A 190 -10.90 4.86 -5.43
CA GLY A 190 -12.02 4.22 -6.12
C GLY A 190 -13.00 5.21 -6.75
N TRP A 191 -13.19 6.40 -6.16
CA TRP A 191 -13.94 7.47 -6.81
C TRP A 191 -13.24 7.94 -8.09
N LEU A 192 -11.92 8.11 -8.08
CA LEU A 192 -11.15 8.46 -9.28
C LEU A 192 -11.24 7.38 -10.36
N THR A 193 -11.20 6.10 -10.00
CA THR A 193 -11.35 5.01 -10.96
C THR A 193 -12.71 5.04 -11.63
N ALA A 194 -13.78 5.25 -10.87
CA ALA A 194 -15.12 5.40 -11.41
C ALA A 194 -15.25 6.65 -12.32
N ALA A 195 -14.68 7.78 -11.87
CA ALA A 195 -14.77 9.06 -12.59
C ALA A 195 -13.96 9.07 -13.90
N THR A 196 -12.81 8.40 -13.92
CA THR A 196 -11.93 8.34 -15.11
C THR A 196 -12.22 7.14 -15.99
N GLY A 197 -12.90 6.11 -15.50
CA GLY A 197 -13.16 4.88 -16.25
C GLY A 197 -11.93 3.98 -16.37
N GLY A 198 -10.97 4.08 -15.45
CA GLY A 198 -9.77 3.25 -15.44
C GLY A 198 -8.93 3.39 -14.17
N ILE A 199 -8.07 2.40 -13.91
CA ILE A 199 -7.24 2.37 -12.70
C ILE A 199 -6.05 3.34 -12.72
N ALA A 200 -5.71 3.95 -13.87
CA ALA A 200 -4.46 4.71 -14.02
C ALA A 200 -4.34 5.90 -13.05
N ALA A 201 -5.43 6.64 -12.81
CA ALA A 201 -5.45 7.77 -11.89
C ALA A 201 -5.15 7.31 -10.44
N ALA A 202 -5.87 6.29 -9.99
CA ALA A 202 -5.71 5.72 -8.66
C ALA A 202 -4.31 5.12 -8.49
N PHE A 203 -3.80 4.41 -9.51
CA PHE A 203 -2.46 3.83 -9.52
C PHE A 203 -1.38 4.89 -9.36
N LEU A 204 -1.42 5.94 -10.17
CA LEU A 204 -0.42 7.00 -10.13
C LEU A 204 -0.38 7.66 -8.74
N GLY A 205 -1.52 8.07 -8.21
CA GLY A 205 -1.54 8.73 -6.90
C GLY A 205 -1.26 7.77 -5.73
N HIS A 206 -1.65 6.49 -5.83
CA HIS A 206 -1.31 5.48 -4.83
C HIS A 206 0.20 5.22 -4.78
N ALA A 207 0.85 5.07 -5.94
CA ALA A 207 2.31 4.91 -6.03
C ALA A 207 3.05 6.12 -5.45
N ILE A 208 2.64 7.34 -5.84
CA ILE A 208 3.20 8.60 -5.31
C ILE A 208 3.03 8.68 -3.79
N THR A 209 1.82 8.41 -3.28
CA THR A 209 1.51 8.49 -1.84
C THR A 209 2.39 7.54 -1.05
N ARG A 210 2.51 6.27 -1.48
CA ARG A 210 3.35 5.29 -0.77
C ARG A 210 4.81 5.69 -0.76
N PHE A 211 5.32 6.17 -1.89
CA PHE A 211 6.71 6.62 -1.98
C PHE A 211 6.95 7.87 -1.14
N ALA A 212 5.99 8.81 -1.10
CA ALA A 212 6.06 9.99 -0.24
C ALA A 212 6.06 9.62 1.25
N VAL A 213 5.22 8.68 1.68
CA VAL A 213 5.23 8.18 3.07
C VAL A 213 6.60 7.58 3.42
N PHE A 214 7.16 6.78 2.53
CA PHE A 214 8.51 6.23 2.70
C PHE A 214 9.58 7.32 2.85
N LEU A 215 9.60 8.30 1.94
CA LEU A 215 10.55 9.41 1.97
C LEU A 215 10.40 10.29 3.22
N CYS A 216 9.16 10.54 3.65
CA CYS A 216 8.89 11.48 4.74
C CYS A 216 9.13 10.86 6.13
N THR A 217 8.92 9.56 6.28
CA THR A 217 9.01 8.87 7.57
C THR A 217 10.34 8.14 7.76
N GLY A 218 11.05 7.80 6.68
CA GLY A 218 12.35 7.15 6.72
C GLY A 218 12.27 5.69 7.12
N HIS A 219 11.05 5.20 7.35
CA HIS A 219 10.78 3.80 7.56
C HIS A 219 10.63 3.15 6.19
N THR A 220 11.57 2.27 5.90
CA THR A 220 11.43 1.23 4.87
C THR A 220 10.27 0.26 5.19
N GLY A 221 9.77 0.35 6.43
CA GLY A 221 8.69 -0.41 7.01
C GLY A 221 7.50 0.47 7.46
N GLN A 222 6.55 -0.12 8.20
CA GLN A 222 5.47 0.64 8.83
C GLN A 222 6.02 1.54 9.93
N THR A 223 5.43 2.72 10.06
CA THR A 223 5.67 3.61 11.19
C THR A 223 5.32 2.87 12.48
N LYS A 224 6.24 2.84 13.44
CA LYS A 224 5.95 2.11 14.68
C LYS A 224 4.89 2.87 15.48
N PRO A 225 4.01 2.16 16.21
CA PRO A 225 3.09 2.81 17.12
C PRO A 225 3.81 3.75 18.08
N ARG A 226 3.09 4.79 18.53
CA ARG A 226 3.65 5.76 19.46
C ARG A 226 4.22 5.11 20.73
N GLY A 227 5.44 5.50 21.09
CA GLY A 227 6.22 4.97 22.19
C GLY A 227 7.08 3.74 21.84
N ARG A 228 7.06 3.26 20.59
CA ARG A 228 7.83 2.07 20.16
C ARG A 228 8.99 2.37 19.21
N GLU A 229 9.17 3.63 18.80
CA GLU A 229 10.35 4.04 18.06
C GLU A 229 11.59 3.95 18.94
N ILE A 230 12.74 3.59 18.36
CA ILE A 230 13.99 3.44 19.11
C ILE A 230 14.34 4.75 19.83
N GLU A 231 14.16 5.89 19.15
CA GLU A 231 14.48 7.19 19.75
C GLU A 231 13.48 7.57 20.85
N GLU A 232 12.23 7.13 20.77
CA GLU A 232 11.22 7.37 21.82
C GLU A 232 11.47 6.49 23.05
N ILE A 233 11.84 5.22 22.83
CA ILE A 233 12.25 4.30 23.90
C ILE A 233 13.52 4.85 24.55
N GLU A 234 14.49 5.28 23.76
CA GLU A 234 15.73 5.85 24.26
C GLU A 234 15.50 7.17 25.01
N LYS A 235 14.64 8.06 24.51
CA LYS A 235 14.24 9.28 25.21
C LYS A 235 13.56 8.99 26.55
N ARG A 236 12.79 7.89 26.66
CA ARG A 236 12.21 7.44 27.95
C ARG A 236 13.24 6.81 28.89
N ARG A 237 14.29 6.20 28.35
CA ARG A 237 15.39 5.60 29.12
C ARG A 237 16.41 6.64 29.58
N ARG A 238 16.53 7.76 28.87
CA ARG A 238 17.37 8.90 29.24
C ARG A 238 16.69 9.71 30.35
N PRO A 239 17.46 10.33 31.25
CA PRO A 239 16.92 11.29 32.20
C PRO A 239 16.25 12.45 31.45
N PRO A 240 15.27 13.13 32.06
CA PRO A 240 14.71 14.33 31.49
C PRO A 240 15.80 15.36 31.19
N GLU A 241 15.58 16.16 30.15
CA GLU A 241 16.53 17.20 29.75
C GLU A 241 16.76 18.17 30.93
N GLY A 242 18.02 18.41 31.27
CA GLY A 242 18.41 19.21 32.44
C GLY A 242 18.62 18.43 33.75
N TRP A 243 18.33 17.12 33.79
CA TRP A 243 18.58 16.31 34.98
C TRP A 243 19.99 15.71 34.98
N ARG A 244 20.73 15.94 36.07
CA ARG A 244 22.05 15.32 36.29
C ARG A 244 21.86 13.92 36.88
N VAL A 245 22.41 12.90 36.24
CA VAL A 245 22.40 11.53 36.79
C VAL A 245 23.35 11.50 37.98
N ILE A 246 22.81 11.33 39.19
CA ILE A 246 23.61 11.15 40.41
C ILE A 246 23.71 9.63 40.65
N GLY A 247 24.82 9.01 40.24
CA GLY A 247 25.06 7.56 40.42
C GLY A 247 26.14 6.95 39.51
N SER A 248 26.71 5.83 39.95
CA SER A 248 27.95 5.20 39.45
C SER A 248 27.85 4.58 38.05
N ARG A 249 27.89 5.41 37.00
CA ARG A 249 28.25 4.96 35.63
C ARG A 249 29.61 5.47 35.16
N GLU A 250 30.38 6.09 36.03
CA GLU A 250 31.76 6.51 35.78
C GLU A 250 32.82 5.43 36.09
N ALA A 251 32.44 4.26 36.62
CA ALA A 251 33.40 3.23 37.02
C ALA A 251 33.75 2.17 35.96
N ALA A 252 33.34 2.32 34.69
CA ALA A 252 33.55 1.28 33.66
C ALA A 252 34.22 1.76 32.35
N SER A 253 35.00 2.85 32.37
CA SER A 253 35.84 3.22 31.21
C SER A 253 37.23 3.79 31.56
N ARG A 254 37.68 3.61 32.80
CA ARG A 254 39.08 3.84 33.18
C ARG A 254 39.57 2.66 34.00
N ASP A 255 39.92 1.59 33.31
CA ASP A 255 41.22 0.93 33.50
C ASP A 255 41.38 -0.25 32.53
N ARG A 256 42.42 -0.12 31.70
CA ARG A 256 43.10 -1.11 30.84
C ARG A 256 42.49 -1.44 29.48
#